data_AF-A0A538KA22-F1
#
_entry.id   AF-A0A538KA22-F1
#
_cell.length_a   1.000
_cell.length_b   1.000
_cell.length_c   1.000
_cell.angle_alpha   90.00
_cell.angle_beta   90.00
_cell.angle_gamma   90.00
#
_symmetry.space_group_name_H-M   'P 1'
#
loop_
_entity.id
_entity.type
_entity.pdbx_description
1 polymer ?
#
loop_
_entity_poly.entity_id
_entity_poly.type
_entity_poly.pdbx_seq_one_letter_code
_entity_poly.pdbx_strand_id
1 'polypeptide(L)'
;MSHTIIIRSPRIEEAFAVRRLAYLDSRRPLRGEVLVAFVDDEPLAAISLADGAVVADPFRRTADVVELLRLRAQLNDGGTSSLRRAGGLRPRLAA
;
A
#
# COMPACT_ATOMS: atom_id res chain seq x y z
N MET A 1 -24.37 11.17 -2.32
CA MET A 1 -23.15 11.93 -2.69
C MET A 1 -22.08 10.92 -3.07
N SER A 2 -21.73 10.84 -4.35
CA SER A 2 -20.66 9.95 -4.85
C SER A 2 -19.32 10.63 -4.63
N HIS A 3 -18.43 9.99 -3.86
CA HIS A 3 -17.04 10.44 -3.71
C HIS A 3 -16.18 9.62 -4.66
N THR A 4 -15.18 10.25 -5.30
CA THR A 4 -14.27 9.53 -6.20
C THR A 4 -13.08 9.04 -5.39
N ILE A 5 -12.78 7.74 -5.48
CA ILE A 5 -11.63 7.12 -4.81
C ILE A 5 -10.60 6.77 -5.86
N ILE A 6 -9.39 7.32 -5.73
CA ILE A 6 -8.25 7.03 -6.59
C ILE A 6 -7.21 6.29 -5.76
N ILE A 7 -6.78 5.11 -6.23
CA ILE A 7 -5.67 4.37 -5.60
C ILE A 7 -4.47 4.32 -6.53
N ARG A 8 -3.35 4.82 -6.05
CA ARG A 8 -2.07 4.82 -6.78
C ARG A 8 -0.89 4.96 -5.84
N SER A 9 0.30 4.76 -6.38
CA SER A 9 1.53 5.15 -5.69
C SER A 9 1.60 6.67 -5.51
N PRO A 10 2.12 7.17 -4.37
CA PRO A 10 2.29 8.59 -4.15
C PRO A 10 3.43 9.13 -5.03
N ARG A 11 3.31 10.38 -5.43
CA ARG A 11 4.43 11.13 -6.03
C ARG A 11 5.45 11.49 -4.96
N ILE A 12 6.65 11.90 -5.38
CA ILE A 12 7.74 12.26 -4.46
C ILE A 12 7.30 13.40 -3.54
N GLU A 13 6.60 14.40 -4.08
CA GLU A 13 6.05 15.53 -3.33
C GLU A 13 4.95 15.13 -2.32
N GLU A 14 4.31 13.97 -2.50
CA GLU A 14 3.23 13.47 -1.64
C GLU A 14 3.73 12.57 -0.50
N ALA A 15 5.03 12.26 -0.45
CA ALA A 15 5.60 11.39 0.58
C ALA A 15 5.37 11.92 2.01
N PHE A 16 5.31 13.25 2.19
CA PHE A 16 4.99 13.86 3.48
C PHE A 16 3.56 13.53 3.94
N ALA A 17 2.59 13.47 3.02
CA ALA A 17 1.20 13.17 3.36
C ALA A 17 1.04 11.75 3.93
N VAL A 18 1.77 10.77 3.36
CA VAL A 18 1.80 9.39 3.88
C VAL A 18 2.40 9.33 5.29
N ARG A 19 3.48 10.09 5.54
CA ARG A 19 4.07 10.19 6.88
C ARG A 19 3.13 10.86 7.88
N ARG A 20 2.37 11.87 7.44
CA ARG A 20 1.33 12.52 8.24
C ARG A 20 0.23 11.53 8.64
N LEU A 21 -0.25 10.69 7.72
CA LEU A 21 -1.22 9.64 8.05
C LEU A 21 -0.70 8.70 9.14
N ALA A 22 0.55 8.25 9.03
CA ALA A 22 1.16 7.41 10.06
C ALA A 22 1.24 8.12 11.42
N TYR A 23 1.57 9.42 11.43
CA TYR A 23 1.58 10.21 12.66
C TYR A 23 0.18 10.35 13.27
N LEU A 24 -0.84 10.65 12.45
CA LEU A 24 -2.23 10.75 12.90
C LEU A 24 -2.72 9.42 13.49
N ASP A 25 -2.42 8.31 12.84
CA ASP A 25 -2.75 6.94 13.29
C ASP A 25 -1.87 6.44 14.44
N SER A 26 -0.91 7.25 14.93
CA SER A 26 0.08 6.85 15.94
C SER A 26 0.85 5.57 15.58
N ARG A 27 1.12 5.37 14.29
CA ARG A 27 1.85 4.22 13.73
C ARG A 27 3.23 4.62 13.20
N ARG A 28 4.08 3.62 13.01
CA ARG A 28 5.36 3.81 12.34
C ARG A 28 5.14 4.21 10.87
N PRO A 29 5.94 5.13 10.31
CA PRO A 29 5.87 5.43 8.88
C PRO A 29 6.04 4.17 8.03
N LEU A 30 5.21 4.05 7.01
CA LEU A 30 5.32 2.98 6.01
C LEU A 30 6.66 3.10 5.26
N ARG A 31 7.20 1.97 4.83
CA ARG A 31 8.47 1.87 4.09
C ARG A 31 8.28 1.09 2.80
N GLY A 32 9.17 1.33 1.84
CA GLY A 32 9.16 0.61 0.56
C GLY A 32 8.06 1.12 -0.37
N GLU A 33 7.53 0.21 -1.18
CA GLU A 33 6.46 0.52 -2.12
C GLU A 33 5.12 0.66 -1.38
N VAL A 34 4.46 1.79 -1.59
CA VAL A 34 3.23 2.17 -0.88
C VAL A 34 2.15 2.53 -1.90
N LEU A 35 0.93 2.07 -1.66
CA LEU A 35 -0.27 2.56 -2.33
C LEU A 35 -1.03 3.49 -1.39
N VAL A 36 -1.59 4.56 -1.94
CA VAL A 36 -2.37 5.57 -1.22
C VAL A 36 -3.76 5.66 -1.84
N ALA A 37 -4.78 5.72 -1.01
CA ALA A 37 -6.14 6.06 -1.39
C ALA A 37 -6.37 7.56 -1.20
N PHE A 38 -6.72 8.21 -2.28
CA PHE A 38 -7.18 9.58 -2.33
C PHE A 38 -8.70 9.59 -2.45
N VAL A 39 -9.37 10.34 -1.59
CA VAL A 39 -10.81 10.58 -1.67
C VAL A 39 -10.97 12.06 -1.96
N ASP A 40 -11.53 12.38 -3.13
CA ASP A 40 -11.65 13.76 -3.63
C ASP A 40 -10.31 14.54 -3.52
N ASP A 41 -9.24 13.91 -4.05
CA ASP A 41 -7.84 14.37 -4.02
C ASP A 41 -7.17 14.47 -2.64
N GLU A 42 -7.84 14.10 -1.56
CA GLU A 42 -7.25 14.07 -0.22
C GLU A 42 -6.76 12.66 0.15
N PRO A 43 -5.48 12.48 0.52
CA PRO A 43 -4.96 11.18 0.95
C PRO A 43 -5.52 10.79 2.32
N LEU A 44 -6.32 9.72 2.37
CA LEU A 44 -6.99 9.28 3.61
C LEU A 44 -6.47 7.97 4.18
N ALA A 45 -5.86 7.12 3.35
CA ALA A 45 -5.28 5.86 3.80
C ALA A 45 -4.11 5.45 2.91
N ALA A 46 -3.17 4.71 3.47
CA ALA A 46 -2.03 4.15 2.76
C ALA A 46 -1.72 2.72 3.24
N ILE A 47 -1.21 1.90 2.34
CA ILE A 47 -0.79 0.51 2.60
C ILE A 47 0.59 0.27 2.03
N SER A 48 1.44 -0.38 2.82
CA SER A 48 2.72 -0.89 2.37
C SER A 48 2.50 -2.21 1.62
N LEU A 49 3.02 -2.30 0.40
CA LEU A 49 2.99 -3.54 -0.37
C LEU A 49 4.02 -4.57 0.12
N ALA A 50 5.00 -4.15 0.93
CA ALA A 50 6.05 -5.04 1.42
C ALA A 50 5.59 -5.94 2.57
N ASP A 51 4.74 -5.42 3.46
CA ASP A 51 4.32 -6.09 4.71
C ASP A 51 2.82 -5.98 4.99
N GLY A 52 2.05 -5.31 4.13
CA GLY A 52 0.61 -5.11 4.32
C GLY A 52 0.23 -4.14 5.44
N ALA A 53 1.20 -3.41 6.02
CA ALA A 53 0.92 -2.44 7.06
C ALA A 53 0.06 -1.28 6.50
N VAL A 54 -0.99 -0.93 7.23
CA VAL A 54 -1.93 0.14 6.85
C VAL A 54 -1.77 1.31 7.81
N VAL A 55 -1.88 2.53 7.28
CA VAL A 55 -2.11 3.75 8.07
C VAL A 55 -3.31 4.49 7.48
N ALA A 56 -4.17 5.04 8.33
CA ALA A 56 -5.36 5.77 7.87
C ALA A 56 -5.60 7.01 8.73
N ASP A 57 -6.34 7.98 8.21
CA ASP A 57 -6.80 9.11 9.00
C ASP A 57 -7.84 8.61 10.03
N PRO A 58 -7.55 8.62 11.33
CA PRO A 58 -8.46 8.12 12.36
C PRO A 58 -9.62 9.07 12.65
N PHE A 59 -9.55 10.32 12.16
CA PHE A 59 -10.57 11.34 12.35
C PHE A 59 -11.62 11.33 11.23
N ARG A 60 -11.49 10.40 10.27
CA ARG A 60 -12.42 10.20 9.16
C ARG A 60 -12.89 8.75 9.09
N ARG A 61 -14.08 8.53 8.51
CA ARG A 61 -14.62 7.18 8.27
C ARG A 61 -13.89 6.54 7.09
N THR A 62 -12.77 5.90 7.37
CA THR A 62 -11.86 5.34 6.36
C THR A 62 -11.92 3.81 6.26
N ALA A 63 -12.84 3.13 6.96
CA ALA A 63 -12.94 1.67 6.97
C ALA A 63 -13.11 1.08 5.56
N ASP A 64 -14.09 1.56 4.81
CA ASP A 64 -14.37 1.10 3.44
C ASP A 64 -13.20 1.41 2.48
N VAL A 65 -12.54 2.57 2.70
CA VAL A 65 -11.36 2.98 1.93
C VAL A 65 -10.20 2.03 2.18
N VAL A 66 -9.95 1.65 3.44
CA VAL A 66 -8.91 0.69 3.82
C VAL A 66 -9.19 -0.69 3.26
N GLU A 67 -10.45 -1.13 3.23
CA GLU A 67 -10.83 -2.41 2.62
C GLU A 67 -10.53 -2.41 1.12
N LEU A 68 -10.94 -1.36 0.40
CA LEU A 68 -10.66 -1.21 -1.03
C LEU A 68 -9.14 -1.17 -1.30
N LEU A 69 -8.39 -0.49 -0.43
CA LEU A 69 -6.93 -0.41 -0.50
C LEU A 69 -6.26 -1.78 -0.32
N ARG A 70 -6.75 -2.61 0.60
CA ARG A 70 -6.27 -3.99 0.81
C ARG A 70 -6.57 -4.88 -0.40
N LEU A 71 -7.77 -4.80 -0.96
CA LEU A 71 -8.13 -5.52 -2.19
C LEU A 71 -7.19 -5.13 -3.34
N ARG A 72 -6.93 -3.84 -3.49
CA ARG A 72 -6.01 -3.34 -4.53
C ARG A 72 -4.57 -3.81 -4.32
N ALA A 73 -4.08 -3.87 -3.08
CA ALA A 73 -2.75 -4.37 -2.76
C ALA A 73 -2.59 -5.86 -3.12
N GLN A 74 -3.60 -6.69 -2.85
CA GLN A 74 -3.59 -8.12 -3.22
C GLN A 74 -3.51 -8.31 -4.75
N LEU A 75 -4.21 -7.48 -5.52
CA LEU A 75 -4.14 -7.51 -6.98
C LEU A 75 -2.75 -7.10 -7.50
N ASN A 76 -2.06 -6.22 -6.78
CA ASN A 76 -0.70 -5.80 -7.14
C ASN A 76 0.35 -6.89 -6.87
N ASP A 77 0.18 -7.66 -5.80
CA ASP A 77 1.07 -8.79 -5.49
C ASP A 77 1.01 -9.90 -6.56
N GLY A 78 -0.18 -10.12 -7.13
CA GLY A 78 -0.38 -11.06 -8.24
C GLY A 78 0.38 -10.71 -9.54
N GLY A 79 0.75 -9.44 -9.74
CA GLY A 79 1.46 -8.98 -10.95
C GLY A 79 2.99 -9.10 -10.86
N THR A 80 3.57 -9.08 -9.67
CA THR A 80 5.02 -9.13 -9.44
C THR A 80 5.53 -10.50 -8.98
N SER A 81 4.65 -11.38 -8.50
CA SER A 81 5.00 -12.71 -8.00
C SER A 81 5.38 -13.73 -9.10
N SER A 82 5.09 -13.45 -10.37
CA SER A 82 5.44 -14.33 -11.50
C SER A 82 6.95 -14.40 -11.78
N LEU A 83 7.73 -13.41 -11.34
CA LEU A 83 9.19 -13.36 -11.58
C LEU A 83 10.05 -13.71 -10.35
N ARG A 84 9.46 -13.84 -9.16
CA ARG A 84 10.19 -14.19 -7.92
C ARG A 84 10.16 -15.68 -7.56
N ARG A 85 9.37 -16.49 -8.27
CA ARG A 85 9.32 -17.97 -8.08
C ARG A 85 10.29 -18.77 -8.96
N ALA A 86 11.21 -18.12 -9.68
CA ALA A 86 12.18 -18.78 -10.58
C ALA A 86 13.63 -18.81 -10.03
N GLY A 87 13.84 -18.56 -8.74
CA GLY A 87 15.15 -18.28 -8.16
C GLY A 87 15.76 -19.34 -7.24
N GLY A 88 15.24 -20.56 -7.17
CA GLY A 88 15.78 -21.57 -6.27
C GLY A 88 15.46 -22.98 -6.70
N LEU A 89 16.40 -23.62 -7.41
CA LEU A 89 16.66 -25.06 -7.48
C LEU A 89 17.68 -25.29 -8.59
N ARG A 90 18.97 -25.15 -8.28
CA ARG A 90 20.01 -25.86 -9.04
C ARG A 90 20.33 -27.14 -8.27
N PRO A 91 20.01 -28.33 -8.81
CA PRO A 91 20.44 -29.57 -8.20
C PRO A 91 21.97 -29.62 -8.24
N ARG A 92 22.56 -29.99 -7.10
CA ARG A 92 23.97 -30.34 -7.00
C ARG A 92 24.19 -31.54 -7.92
N LEU A 93 24.93 -31.38 -9.01
CA LEU A 93 25.48 -32.55 -9.70
C LEU A 93 26.50 -33.18 -8.75
N ALA A 94 26.23 -34.44 -8.45
CA ALA A 94 27.09 -35.34 -7.72
C ALA A 94 28.39 -35.63 -8.50
N ALA A 95 29.35 -36.14 -7.73
CA ALA A 95 30.72 -36.55 -8.04
C ALA A 95 30.92 -37.28 -9.38
#